data_AF-A0A350WWR2-F1
#
_entry.id   AF-A0A350WWR2-F1
#
_cell.length_a   1.000
_cell.length_b   1.000
_cell.length_c   1.000
_cell.angle_alpha   90.00
_cell.angle_beta   90.00
_cell.angle_gamma   90.00
#
_symmetry.space_group_name_H-M   'P 1'
#
loop_
_entity.id
_entity.type
_entity.pdbx_description
1 polymer ?
#
loop_
_entity_poly.entity_id
_entity_poly.type
_entity_poly.pdbx_seq_one_letter_code
_entity_poly.pdbx_strand_id
1 'polypeptide(L)'
;VEGANFDVRKHLLEYDDVLNKQRQQIYSQRDRIFVKEDLSEDVAEMLEAEVTKRVEAGLADEEGPWRLIAWLDQVQPAFESKNGLFPSYGFKLLLDQIGSDVRTSTLDLISRSIEAEYQHALRAIENLLNKTAESLEQQISDREDALDAYFQSLRDMEETPKPQKMLEELTGLVRLPLKLVNDIQKKLADDPEEAKESIQELVANQLTILNATRVIGAIQNRVGEQIQWQSPLPSDWDDLSESLLTTTRDVLEKKRERLNNQIARDLDMLLEREDASTPGGRLRLLITLAQGSRTAFDQKTHKQVRQIYTRFAYAFYAAQLLEGKEAETVVEEVMDHLETAEEALRETWGQSEYTRLNMNASKLADFGPAARIAFGEERLTDPISALGESDAVLLSSAIGKYVLNEVHRQLLLSAFSELWVEYLTKVEALRVSIGLEAYAQRDPLVQYKGRASEMFAQLLEDVRGLVISRAFAARPRRVEITPIETADVSSAPQETSVQIGGASGSKKKRRRR
;
A
#
# COMPACT_ATOMS: atom_id res chain seq x y z
N VAL A 1 -38.15 2.39 -34.38
CA VAL A 1 -36.92 1.58 -34.62
C VAL A 1 -35.89 2.38 -35.43
N GLU A 2 -36.25 2.95 -36.59
CA GLU A 2 -35.30 3.80 -37.37
C GLU A 2 -34.89 5.09 -36.65
N GLY A 3 -35.80 5.78 -35.95
CA GLY A 3 -35.45 6.95 -35.13
C GLY A 3 -34.50 6.61 -33.96
N ALA A 4 -34.79 5.53 -33.23
CA ALA A 4 -33.89 5.02 -32.19
C ALA A 4 -32.51 4.61 -32.75
N ASN A 5 -32.47 3.98 -33.93
CA ASN A 5 -31.21 3.63 -34.59
C ASN A 5 -30.45 4.87 -35.11
N PHE A 6 -31.16 5.94 -35.48
CA PHE A 6 -30.56 7.21 -35.89
C PHE A 6 -29.98 7.97 -34.70
N ASP A 7 -30.71 8.07 -33.59
CA ASP A 7 -30.24 8.70 -32.35
C ASP A 7 -29.05 7.95 -31.76
N VAL A 8 -29.05 6.62 -31.79
CA VAL A 8 -27.90 5.79 -31.37
C VAL A 8 -26.65 6.07 -32.21
N ARG A 9 -26.78 6.26 -33.53
CA ARG A 9 -25.64 6.62 -34.41
C ARG A 9 -25.17 8.06 -34.23
N LYS A 10 -26.08 8.99 -33.97
CA LYS A 10 -25.76 10.39 -33.70
C LYS A 10 -24.94 10.52 -32.41
N HIS A 11 -25.40 9.87 -31.34
CA HIS A 11 -24.67 9.84 -30.07
C HIS A 11 -23.35 9.10 -30.15
N LEU A 12 -23.24 8.09 -31.03
CA LEU A 12 -22.00 7.37 -31.29
C LEU A 12 -20.83 8.30 -31.66
N LEU A 13 -21.07 9.21 -32.60
CA LEU A 13 -20.07 10.17 -33.06
C LEU A 13 -19.71 11.16 -31.95
N GLU A 14 -20.72 11.62 -31.21
CA GLU A 14 -20.52 12.57 -30.11
C GLU A 14 -19.78 11.93 -28.91
N TYR A 15 -19.93 10.61 -28.69
CA TYR A 15 -19.15 9.86 -27.71
C TYR A 15 -17.69 9.71 -28.15
N ASP A 16 -17.47 9.41 -29.43
CA ASP A 16 -16.13 9.33 -30.01
C ASP A 16 -15.43 10.70 -29.98
N ASP A 17 -16.15 11.81 -30.15
CA ASP A 17 -15.59 13.16 -30.02
C ASP A 17 -15.05 13.45 -28.61
N VAL A 18 -15.75 13.01 -27.56
CA VAL A 18 -15.29 13.15 -26.17
C VAL A 18 -14.01 12.34 -25.95
N LEU A 19 -14.01 11.07 -26.37
CA LEU A 19 -12.84 10.20 -26.27
C LEU A 19 -11.65 10.73 -27.07
N ASN A 20 -11.89 11.28 -28.26
CA ASN A 20 -10.84 11.85 -29.10
C ASN A 20 -10.19 13.08 -28.46
N LYS A 21 -10.97 13.96 -27.80
CA LYS A 21 -10.42 15.10 -27.04
C LYS A 21 -9.54 14.63 -25.88
N GLN A 22 -10.01 13.67 -25.09
CA GLN A 22 -9.25 13.10 -23.98
C GLN A 22 -7.97 12.40 -24.47
N ARG A 23 -8.07 11.66 -25.58
CA ARG A 23 -6.94 11.04 -26.25
C ARG A 23 -5.89 12.06 -26.68
N GLN A 24 -6.31 13.16 -27.31
CA GLN A 24 -5.42 14.25 -27.70
C GLN A 24 -4.71 14.85 -26.49
N GLN A 25 -5.43 15.05 -25.38
CA GLN A 25 -4.84 15.54 -24.14
C GLN A 25 -3.77 14.57 -23.59
N ILE A 26 -4.06 13.26 -23.53
CA ILE A 26 -3.11 12.26 -23.04
C ILE A 26 -1.87 12.16 -23.94
N TYR A 27 -2.04 12.12 -25.26
CA TYR A 27 -0.87 12.07 -26.15
C TYR A 27 -0.07 13.36 -26.13
N SER A 28 -0.71 14.52 -26.03
CA SER A 28 0.00 15.79 -25.86
C SER A 28 0.84 15.80 -24.58
N GLN A 29 0.32 15.25 -23.48
CA GLN A 29 1.09 15.15 -22.23
C GLN A 29 2.25 14.15 -22.38
N ARG A 30 2.02 13.00 -23.01
CA ARG A 30 3.08 12.01 -23.27
C ARG A 30 4.19 12.55 -24.17
N ASP A 31 3.84 13.29 -25.21
CA ASP A 31 4.80 13.92 -26.11
C ASP A 31 5.62 14.99 -25.38
N ARG A 32 4.97 15.80 -24.52
CA ARG A 32 5.65 16.72 -23.61
C ARG A 32 6.62 15.99 -22.69
N ILE A 33 6.19 14.89 -22.06
CA ILE A 33 7.05 14.07 -21.20
C ILE A 33 8.22 13.47 -21.98
N PHE A 34 8.05 13.14 -23.26
CA PHE A 34 9.12 12.58 -24.08
C PHE A 34 10.18 13.64 -24.46
N VAL A 35 9.76 14.88 -24.72
CA VAL A 35 10.64 15.92 -25.26
C VAL A 35 11.20 16.86 -24.19
N LYS A 36 10.50 17.06 -23.06
CA LYS A 36 10.94 17.99 -22.00
C LYS A 36 12.31 17.55 -21.46
N GLU A 37 13.24 18.50 -21.39
CA GLU A 37 14.61 18.23 -20.94
C GLU A 37 14.66 17.83 -19.46
N ASP A 38 13.86 18.49 -18.62
CA ASP A 38 13.80 18.27 -17.17
C ASP A 38 12.35 18.09 -16.70
N LEU A 39 12.08 16.96 -16.04
CA LEU A 39 10.79 16.57 -15.49
C LEU A 39 10.73 16.67 -13.96
N SER A 40 11.80 17.12 -13.29
CA SER A 40 11.84 17.21 -11.83
C SER A 40 10.74 18.10 -11.27
N GLU A 41 10.49 19.27 -11.88
CA GLU A 41 9.41 20.17 -11.46
C GLU A 41 8.03 19.54 -11.63
N ASP A 42 7.77 18.82 -12.74
CA ASP A 42 6.46 18.17 -12.96
C ASP A 42 6.19 17.09 -11.90
N VAL A 43 7.22 16.34 -11.50
CA VAL A 43 7.11 15.30 -10.47
C VAL A 43 7.01 15.93 -9.08
N ALA A 44 7.72 17.02 -8.81
CA ALA A 44 7.64 17.76 -7.55
C ALA A 44 6.24 18.35 -7.33
N GLU A 45 5.64 18.99 -8.33
CA GLU A 45 4.27 19.49 -8.28
C GLU A 45 3.25 18.35 -8.04
N MET A 46 3.45 17.20 -8.70
CA MET A 46 2.64 16.01 -8.47
C MET A 46 2.78 15.48 -7.04
N LEU A 47 3.99 15.52 -6.49
CA LEU A 47 4.29 15.06 -5.15
C LEU A 47 3.63 15.97 -4.11
N GLU A 48 3.82 17.28 -4.23
CA GLU A 48 3.22 18.29 -3.36
C GLU A 48 1.69 18.18 -3.34
N ALA A 49 1.06 18.08 -4.52
CA ALA A 49 -0.39 17.95 -4.60
C ALA A 49 -0.93 16.65 -3.97
N GLU A 50 -0.19 15.54 -4.07
CA GLU A 50 -0.58 14.27 -3.45
C GLU A 50 -0.32 14.28 -1.94
N VAL A 51 0.82 14.81 -1.49
CA VAL A 51 1.16 14.96 -0.06
C VAL A 51 0.14 15.86 0.63
N THR A 52 -0.15 17.04 0.08
CA THR A 52 -1.15 17.98 0.65
C THR A 52 -2.50 17.31 0.82
N LYS A 53 -3.02 16.66 -0.24
CA LYS A 53 -4.29 15.92 -0.18
C LYS A 53 -4.29 14.85 0.92
N ARG A 54 -3.20 14.10 1.06
CA ARG A 54 -3.07 12.99 2.03
C ARG A 54 -2.91 13.49 3.45
N VAL A 55 -2.17 14.57 3.67
CA VAL A 55 -1.98 15.17 4.99
C VAL A 55 -3.27 15.77 5.49
N GLU A 56 -3.96 16.58 4.68
CA GLU A 56 -5.25 17.19 5.05
C GLU A 56 -6.30 16.11 5.41
N ALA A 57 -6.43 15.08 4.55
CA ALA A 57 -7.35 13.98 4.83
C ALA A 57 -6.91 13.12 6.02
N GLY A 58 -5.60 12.93 6.19
CA GLY A 58 -5.01 12.11 7.24
C GLY A 58 -5.10 12.74 8.62
N LEU A 59 -4.99 14.07 8.74
CA LEU A 59 -5.11 14.76 10.03
C LEU A 59 -6.57 15.06 10.43
N ALA A 60 -7.51 15.02 9.48
CA ALA A 60 -8.94 15.21 9.75
C ALA A 60 -9.64 13.96 10.32
N ASP A 61 -9.09 12.76 10.12
CA ASP A 61 -9.60 11.48 10.64
C ASP A 61 -8.79 11.07 11.88
N GLU A 62 -9.43 10.60 12.95
CA GLU A 62 -8.75 10.12 14.17
C GLU A 62 -7.80 8.95 13.87
N GLU A 63 -8.16 8.11 12.89
CA GLU A 63 -7.37 6.95 12.44
C GLU A 63 -6.52 7.27 11.19
N GLY A 64 -6.45 8.53 10.79
CA GLY A 64 -5.74 8.97 9.60
C GLY A 64 -4.22 9.13 9.76
N PRO A 65 -3.67 9.63 10.89
CA PRO A 65 -2.24 9.95 10.99
C PRO A 65 -1.32 8.73 10.83
N TRP A 66 -1.70 7.56 11.36
CA TRP A 66 -0.89 6.35 11.17
C TRP A 66 -0.94 5.82 9.74
N ARG A 67 -2.07 6.00 9.04
CA ARG A 67 -2.18 5.65 7.61
C ARG A 67 -1.32 6.56 6.76
N LEU A 68 -1.24 7.84 7.12
CA LEU A 68 -0.34 8.80 6.49
C LEU A 68 1.13 8.36 6.66
N ILE A 69 1.56 8.03 7.88
CA ILE A 69 2.92 7.53 8.12
C ILE A 69 3.19 6.24 7.32
N ALA A 70 2.27 5.27 7.35
CA ALA A 70 2.41 4.03 6.61
C ALA A 70 2.51 4.25 5.09
N TRP A 71 1.74 5.21 4.57
CA TRP A 71 1.83 5.61 3.16
C TRP A 71 3.17 6.28 2.84
N LEU A 72 3.66 7.18 3.69
CA LEU A 72 4.98 7.81 3.52
C LEU A 72 6.12 6.78 3.56
N ASP A 73 6.06 5.82 4.47
CA ASP A 73 7.02 4.71 4.56
C ASP A 73 6.99 3.81 3.31
N GLN A 74 5.83 3.71 2.64
CA GLN A 74 5.70 3.00 1.37
C GLN A 74 6.23 3.82 0.18
N VAL A 75 5.94 5.12 0.14
CA VAL A 75 6.37 6.03 -0.94
C VAL A 75 7.87 6.19 -0.92
N GLN A 76 8.44 6.54 0.23
CA GLN A 76 9.87 6.69 0.46
C GLN A 76 10.31 5.77 1.61
N PRO A 77 10.56 4.48 1.31
CA PRO A 77 11.13 3.58 2.30
C PRO A 77 12.59 3.96 2.58
N ALA A 78 13.11 3.50 3.71
CA ALA A 78 14.53 3.66 4.01
C ALA A 78 15.40 3.01 2.91
N PHE A 79 16.48 3.68 2.49
CA PHE A 79 17.36 3.21 1.43
C PHE A 79 18.83 3.49 1.74
N GLU A 80 19.72 2.70 1.15
CA GLU A 80 21.17 2.91 1.28
C GLU A 80 21.58 4.12 0.45
N SER A 81 22.12 5.15 1.10
CA SER A 81 22.70 6.32 0.47
C SER A 81 24.23 6.31 0.62
N LYS A 82 24.89 7.25 -0.07
CA LYS A 82 26.33 7.50 0.09
C LYS A 82 26.74 7.73 1.56
N ASN A 83 25.88 8.36 2.36
CA ASN A 83 26.16 8.72 3.76
C ASN A 83 25.62 7.67 4.75
N GLY A 84 25.25 6.48 4.27
CA GLY A 84 24.64 5.41 5.04
C GLY A 84 23.13 5.30 4.82
N LEU A 85 22.45 4.62 5.73
CA LEU A 85 21.03 4.35 5.60
C LEU A 85 20.21 5.65 5.80
N PHE A 86 19.46 6.05 4.77
CA PHE A 86 18.56 7.19 4.79
C PHE A 86 17.18 6.76 5.32
N PRO A 87 16.58 7.47 6.30
CA PRO A 87 15.30 7.10 6.90
C PRO A 87 14.09 7.42 5.99
N SER A 88 12.97 6.74 6.21
CA SER A 88 11.67 7.27 5.78
C SER A 88 11.26 8.45 6.69
N TYR A 89 10.24 9.23 6.31
CA TYR A 89 9.76 10.33 7.17
C TYR A 89 9.30 9.83 8.55
N GLY A 90 8.59 8.70 8.61
CA GLY A 90 8.21 8.07 9.89
C GLY A 90 9.43 7.74 10.75
N PHE A 91 10.48 7.17 10.16
CA PHE A 91 11.72 6.91 10.88
C PHE A 91 12.50 8.19 11.25
N LYS A 92 12.43 9.24 10.43
CA LYS A 92 13.03 10.55 10.76
C LYS A 92 12.42 11.10 12.04
N LEU A 93 11.09 11.11 12.15
CA LEU A 93 10.39 11.56 13.36
C LEU A 93 10.83 10.79 14.62
N LEU A 94 11.04 9.48 14.48
CA LEU A 94 11.47 8.61 15.57
C LEU A 94 12.95 8.85 15.93
N LEU A 95 13.82 9.00 14.94
CA LEU A 95 15.24 9.29 15.15
C LEU A 95 15.45 10.61 15.89
N ASP A 96 14.59 11.61 15.64
CA ASP A 96 14.60 12.90 16.36
C ASP A 96 14.31 12.73 17.86
N GLN A 97 13.70 11.62 18.28
CA GLN A 97 13.45 11.30 19.70
C GLN A 97 14.64 10.61 20.39
N ILE A 98 15.66 10.17 19.64
CA ILE A 98 16.83 9.48 20.22
C ILE A 98 17.86 10.51 20.69
N GLY A 99 17.87 10.73 22.00
CA GLY A 99 18.81 11.63 22.68
C GLY A 99 20.25 11.11 22.78
N SER A 100 21.05 11.78 23.61
CA SER A 100 22.46 11.43 23.81
C SER A 100 22.66 10.08 24.50
N ASP A 101 21.79 9.73 25.44
CA ASP A 101 21.72 8.37 25.97
C ASP A 101 20.89 7.51 25.01
N VAL A 102 21.58 6.97 24.01
CA VAL A 102 20.97 6.18 22.93
C VAL A 102 20.22 4.97 23.49
N ARG A 103 20.77 4.31 24.51
CA ARG A 103 20.16 3.11 25.07
C ARG A 103 18.82 3.44 25.73
N THR A 104 18.82 4.39 26.66
CA THR A 104 17.61 4.74 27.42
C THR A 104 16.53 5.34 26.51
N SER A 105 16.91 6.26 25.62
CA SER A 105 15.96 6.88 24.68
C SER A 105 15.37 5.87 23.68
N THR A 106 16.16 4.92 23.17
CA THR A 106 15.66 3.86 22.29
C THR A 106 14.67 2.95 23.00
N LEU A 107 14.90 2.60 24.27
CA LEU A 107 13.95 1.79 25.05
C LEU A 107 12.65 2.54 25.34
N ASP A 108 12.72 3.82 25.70
CA ASP A 108 11.52 4.65 25.90
C ASP A 108 10.70 4.74 24.61
N LEU A 109 11.36 5.08 23.49
CA LEU A 109 10.73 5.16 22.17
C LEU A 109 10.03 3.87 21.78
N ILE A 110 10.71 2.73 21.93
CA ILE A 110 10.13 1.43 21.57
C ILE A 110 8.99 1.06 22.52
N SER A 111 9.12 1.31 23.82
CA SER A 111 8.04 1.07 24.78
C SER A 111 6.79 1.89 24.43
N ARG A 112 6.95 3.16 24.04
CA ARG A 112 5.85 4.00 23.56
C ARG A 112 5.28 3.51 22.24
N SER A 113 6.10 2.96 21.36
CA SER A 113 5.66 2.38 20.08
C SER A 113 4.77 1.16 20.27
N ILE A 114 5.18 0.25 21.17
CA ILE A 114 4.37 -0.92 21.53
C ILE A 114 3.07 -0.49 22.20
N GLU A 115 3.14 0.50 23.10
CA GLU A 115 1.95 1.03 23.77
C GLU A 115 0.97 1.66 22.76
N ALA A 116 1.45 2.49 21.84
CA ALA A 116 0.62 3.12 20.81
C ALA A 116 -0.09 2.08 19.93
N GLU A 117 0.60 1.02 19.50
CA GLU A 117 -0.01 -0.09 18.75
C GLU A 117 -1.08 -0.82 19.56
N TYR A 118 -0.86 -1.02 20.86
CA TYR A 118 -1.82 -1.71 21.73
C TYR A 118 -3.06 -0.87 21.98
N GLN A 119 -2.90 0.43 22.20
CA GLN A 119 -4.02 1.36 22.33
C GLN A 119 -4.86 1.38 21.05
N HIS A 120 -4.22 1.40 19.87
CA HIS A 120 -4.94 1.28 18.60
C HIS A 120 -5.68 -0.07 18.48
N ALA A 121 -5.04 -1.19 18.85
CA ALA A 121 -5.68 -2.50 18.83
C ALA A 121 -6.89 -2.57 19.77
N LEU A 122 -6.81 -1.97 20.97
CA LEU A 122 -7.93 -1.89 21.92
C LEU A 122 -9.09 -1.07 21.38
N ARG A 123 -8.84 0.14 20.85
CA ARG A 123 -9.89 0.96 20.20
C ARG A 123 -10.58 0.21 19.06
N ALA A 124 -9.81 -0.52 18.26
CA ALA A 124 -10.36 -1.33 17.17
C ALA A 124 -11.21 -2.52 17.68
N ILE A 125 -10.96 -3.01 18.90
CA ILE A 125 -11.75 -4.07 19.55
C ILE A 125 -13.01 -3.47 20.18
N GLU A 126 -12.91 -2.32 20.85
CA GLU A 126 -14.05 -1.56 21.37
C GLU A 126 -15.03 -1.22 20.24
N ASN A 127 -14.53 -0.69 19.12
CA ASN A 127 -15.35 -0.40 17.94
C ASN A 127 -16.00 -1.65 17.34
N LEU A 128 -15.32 -2.81 17.39
CA LEU A 128 -15.90 -4.07 16.95
C LEU A 128 -17.02 -4.52 17.88
N LEU A 129 -16.83 -4.42 19.20
CA LEU A 129 -17.82 -4.77 20.21
C LEU A 129 -19.07 -3.89 20.08
N ASN A 130 -18.89 -2.56 19.96
CA ASN A 130 -19.99 -1.61 19.82
C ASN A 130 -20.80 -1.86 18.53
N LYS A 131 -20.14 -2.01 17.38
CA LYS A 131 -20.83 -2.33 16.12
C LYS A 131 -21.55 -3.68 16.16
N THR A 132 -20.98 -4.65 16.89
CA THR A 132 -21.61 -5.95 17.07
C THR A 132 -22.82 -5.83 18.00
N ALA A 133 -22.76 -5.00 19.04
CA ALA A 133 -23.89 -4.69 19.92
C ALA A 133 -25.07 -4.11 19.12
N GLU A 134 -24.83 -3.04 18.38
CA GLU A 134 -25.84 -2.39 17.53
C GLU A 134 -26.45 -3.38 16.52
N SER A 135 -25.59 -4.17 15.85
CA SER A 135 -26.08 -5.18 14.91
C SER A 135 -26.82 -6.32 15.60
N LEU A 136 -26.46 -6.70 16.81
CA LEU A 136 -27.09 -7.78 17.56
C LEU A 136 -28.46 -7.33 18.07
N GLU A 137 -28.57 -6.12 18.60
CA GLU A 137 -29.82 -5.53 19.05
C GLU A 137 -30.84 -5.45 17.90
N GLN A 138 -30.42 -4.91 16.75
CA GLN A 138 -31.28 -4.91 15.55
C GLN A 138 -31.65 -6.32 15.13
N GLN A 139 -30.70 -7.26 15.20
CA GLN A 139 -30.99 -8.63 14.84
C GLN A 139 -32.04 -9.24 15.76
N ILE A 140 -31.91 -9.09 17.07
CA ILE A 140 -32.85 -9.62 18.06
C ILE A 140 -34.23 -9.02 17.82
N SER A 141 -34.33 -7.68 17.73
CA SER A 141 -35.58 -6.97 17.47
C SER A 141 -36.29 -7.46 16.21
N ASP A 142 -35.57 -7.62 15.09
CA ASP A 142 -36.16 -8.13 13.83
C ASP A 142 -36.77 -9.55 14.00
N ARG A 143 -36.14 -10.41 14.82
CA ARG A 143 -36.65 -11.78 15.05
C ARG A 143 -37.78 -11.78 16.05
N GLU A 144 -37.74 -10.92 17.06
CA GLU A 144 -38.83 -10.74 17.99
C GLU A 144 -40.10 -10.28 17.26
N ASP A 145 -40.00 -9.26 16.40
CA ASP A 145 -41.11 -8.80 15.55
C ASP A 145 -41.65 -9.90 14.63
N ALA A 146 -40.76 -10.70 14.04
CA ALA A 146 -41.16 -11.82 13.20
C ALA A 146 -41.90 -12.90 14.00
N LEU A 147 -41.39 -13.23 15.19
CA LEU A 147 -42.03 -14.17 16.11
C LEU A 147 -43.38 -13.64 16.58
N ASP A 148 -43.49 -12.36 16.93
CA ASP A 148 -44.73 -11.68 17.31
C ASP A 148 -45.79 -11.81 16.21
N ALA A 149 -45.43 -11.49 14.96
CA ALA A 149 -46.32 -11.63 13.82
C ALA A 149 -46.75 -13.09 13.58
N TYR A 150 -45.83 -14.04 13.76
CA TYR A 150 -46.13 -15.47 13.61
C TYR A 150 -47.10 -15.97 14.68
N PHE A 151 -46.86 -15.66 15.96
CA PHE A 151 -47.74 -16.06 17.06
C PHE A 151 -49.11 -15.37 16.99
N GLN A 152 -49.15 -14.09 16.56
CA GLN A 152 -50.42 -13.41 16.26
C GLN A 152 -51.19 -14.13 15.15
N SER A 153 -50.51 -14.50 14.05
CA SER A 153 -51.15 -15.26 12.97
C SER A 153 -51.63 -16.63 13.43
N LEU A 154 -50.90 -17.33 14.31
CA LEU A 154 -51.31 -18.62 14.86
C LEU A 154 -52.58 -18.50 15.71
N ARG A 155 -52.69 -17.43 16.50
CA ARG A 155 -53.85 -17.14 17.33
C ARG A 155 -55.13 -16.95 16.51
N ASP A 156 -54.99 -16.41 15.29
CA ASP A 156 -56.10 -16.14 14.38
C ASP A 156 -56.48 -17.37 13.52
N MET A 157 -55.76 -18.50 13.61
CA MET A 157 -56.09 -19.73 12.87
C MET A 157 -57.23 -20.52 13.51
N GLU A 158 -58.11 -21.11 12.68
CA GLU A 158 -59.17 -22.02 13.15
C GLU A 158 -58.64 -23.36 13.69
N GLU A 159 -57.52 -23.85 13.14
CA GLU A 159 -56.84 -25.07 13.59
C GLU A 159 -55.36 -24.80 13.84
N THR A 160 -54.87 -25.10 15.04
CA THR A 160 -53.46 -24.96 15.38
C THR A 160 -52.61 -26.04 14.69
N PRO A 161 -51.50 -25.68 14.00
CA PRO A 161 -50.63 -26.66 13.38
C PRO A 161 -50.00 -27.62 14.41
N LYS A 162 -49.55 -28.79 13.95
CA LYS A 162 -48.80 -29.72 14.83
C LYS A 162 -47.48 -29.09 15.30
N PRO A 163 -46.99 -29.37 16.53
CA PRO A 163 -45.77 -28.79 17.08
C PRO A 163 -44.52 -28.95 16.21
N GLN A 164 -44.39 -30.08 15.50
CA GLN A 164 -43.27 -30.31 14.57
C GLN A 164 -43.29 -29.33 13.39
N LYS A 165 -44.48 -29.07 12.83
CA LYS A 165 -44.64 -28.12 11.72
C LYS A 165 -44.38 -26.69 12.22
N MET A 166 -44.87 -26.35 13.42
CA MET A 166 -44.58 -25.05 14.04
C MET A 166 -43.08 -24.85 14.26
N LEU A 167 -42.36 -25.87 14.73
CA LEU A 167 -40.91 -25.80 14.91
C LEU A 167 -40.17 -25.62 13.58
N GLU A 168 -40.60 -26.28 12.50
CA GLU A 168 -40.05 -26.11 11.15
C GLU A 168 -40.27 -24.68 10.64
N GLU A 169 -41.49 -24.14 10.78
CA GLU A 169 -41.85 -22.78 10.39
C GLU A 169 -41.07 -21.74 11.21
N LEU A 170 -40.99 -21.90 12.53
CA LEU A 170 -40.20 -21.05 13.43
C LEU A 170 -38.70 -21.08 13.10
N THR A 171 -38.13 -22.26 12.82
CA THR A 171 -36.73 -22.41 12.42
C THR A 171 -36.45 -21.69 11.09
N GLY A 172 -37.37 -21.81 10.13
CA GLY A 172 -37.29 -21.10 8.85
C GLY A 172 -37.42 -19.58 8.99
N LEU A 173 -38.29 -19.13 9.88
CA LEU A 173 -38.57 -17.72 10.15
C LEU A 173 -37.37 -17.02 10.79
N VAL A 174 -36.86 -17.57 11.90
CA VAL A 174 -35.73 -17.02 12.65
C VAL A 174 -34.40 -17.24 11.91
N ARG A 175 -34.36 -18.22 10.99
CA ARG A 175 -33.17 -18.66 10.23
C ARG A 175 -32.04 -19.16 11.14
N LEU A 176 -32.41 -19.76 12.27
CA LEU A 176 -31.52 -20.38 13.24
C LEU A 176 -32.02 -21.77 13.58
N PRO A 177 -31.13 -22.76 13.75
CA PRO A 177 -31.54 -24.08 14.20
C PRO A 177 -32.03 -24.02 15.66
N LEU A 178 -33.34 -24.07 15.87
CA LEU A 178 -33.97 -24.05 17.19
C LEU A 178 -34.00 -25.45 17.79
N LYS A 179 -33.36 -25.62 18.95
CA LYS A 179 -33.45 -26.84 19.75
C LYS A 179 -34.24 -26.53 21.02
N LEU A 180 -35.53 -26.78 20.97
CA LEU A 180 -36.43 -26.54 22.10
C LEU A 180 -36.20 -27.57 23.20
N VAL A 181 -36.08 -27.09 24.45
CA VAL A 181 -36.06 -27.95 25.65
C VAL A 181 -37.48 -28.49 25.91
N ASN A 182 -37.60 -29.63 26.60
CA ASN A 182 -38.88 -30.31 26.85
C ASN A 182 -40.00 -29.41 27.41
N ASP A 183 -39.66 -28.40 28.22
CA ASP A 183 -40.64 -27.45 28.77
C ASP A 183 -41.25 -26.57 27.66
N ILE A 184 -40.40 -25.98 26.82
CA ILE A 184 -40.82 -25.15 25.69
C ILE A 184 -41.58 -25.98 24.66
N GLN A 185 -41.19 -27.24 24.44
CA GLN A 185 -41.94 -28.15 23.54
C GLN A 185 -43.36 -28.45 24.05
N LYS A 186 -43.55 -28.59 25.36
CA LYS A 186 -44.87 -28.80 25.96
C LYS A 186 -45.71 -27.55 25.85
N LYS A 187 -45.17 -26.38 26.22
CA LYS A 187 -45.84 -25.09 26.04
C LYS A 187 -46.28 -24.90 24.60
N LEU A 188 -45.38 -25.13 23.64
CA LEU A 188 -45.69 -25.01 22.21
C LEU A 188 -46.79 -25.98 21.75
N ALA A 189 -47.01 -27.11 22.45
CA ALA A 189 -48.05 -28.07 22.12
C ALA A 189 -49.39 -27.80 22.80
N ASP A 190 -49.37 -27.29 24.04
CA ASP A 190 -50.55 -27.08 24.88
C ASP A 190 -51.14 -25.68 24.65
N ASP A 191 -50.31 -24.64 24.79
CA ASP A 191 -50.65 -23.23 24.50
C ASP A 191 -49.44 -22.52 23.84
N PRO A 192 -49.42 -22.41 22.50
CA PRO A 192 -48.30 -21.81 21.78
C PRO A 192 -47.91 -20.42 22.26
N GLU A 193 -48.86 -19.61 22.75
CA GLU A 193 -48.57 -18.25 23.22
C GLU A 193 -47.69 -18.26 24.47
N GLU A 194 -47.84 -19.25 25.36
CA GLU A 194 -46.98 -19.41 26.54
C GLU A 194 -45.53 -19.78 26.18
N ALA A 195 -45.28 -20.28 24.96
CA ALA A 195 -43.94 -20.63 24.49
C ALA A 195 -43.19 -19.42 23.89
N LYS A 196 -43.90 -18.35 23.52
CA LYS A 196 -43.38 -17.21 22.76
C LYS A 196 -42.16 -16.57 23.42
N GLU A 197 -42.30 -16.10 24.67
CA GLU A 197 -41.21 -15.42 25.41
C GLU A 197 -39.99 -16.34 25.58
N SER A 198 -40.21 -17.62 25.89
CA SER A 198 -39.12 -18.60 26.01
C SER A 198 -38.40 -18.86 24.68
N ILE A 199 -39.11 -18.79 23.55
CA ILE A 199 -38.51 -18.90 22.22
C ILE A 199 -37.74 -17.62 21.88
N GLN A 200 -38.27 -16.44 22.19
CA GLN A 200 -37.57 -15.16 22.00
C GLN A 200 -36.26 -15.13 22.80
N GLU A 201 -36.29 -15.48 24.09
CA GLU A 201 -35.09 -15.60 24.92
C GLU A 201 -34.09 -16.63 24.36
N LEU A 202 -34.57 -17.78 23.89
CA LEU A 202 -33.71 -18.80 23.28
C LEU A 202 -33.01 -18.26 22.02
N VAL A 203 -33.75 -17.52 21.17
CA VAL A 203 -33.23 -16.89 19.95
C VAL A 203 -32.20 -15.83 20.28
N ALA A 204 -32.51 -14.93 21.22
CA ALA A 204 -31.60 -13.88 21.67
C ALA A 204 -30.29 -14.49 22.20
N ASN A 205 -30.38 -15.46 23.11
CA ASN A 205 -29.21 -16.16 23.65
C ASN A 205 -28.37 -16.85 22.55
N GLN A 206 -29.02 -17.49 21.59
CA GLN A 206 -28.31 -18.16 20.50
C GLN A 206 -27.60 -17.17 19.56
N LEU A 207 -28.24 -16.03 19.27
CA LEU A 207 -27.63 -14.93 18.51
C LEU A 207 -26.43 -14.33 19.26
N THR A 208 -26.56 -14.13 20.57
CA THR A 208 -25.48 -13.66 21.44
C THR A 208 -24.29 -14.62 21.38
N ILE A 209 -24.49 -15.93 21.57
CA ILE A 209 -23.41 -16.94 21.51
C ILE A 209 -22.72 -16.96 20.14
N LEU A 210 -23.48 -16.86 19.06
CA LEU A 210 -22.93 -16.85 17.70
C LEU A 210 -22.05 -15.62 17.46
N ASN A 211 -22.51 -14.44 17.86
CA ASN A 211 -21.74 -13.20 17.71
C ASN A 211 -20.55 -13.15 18.67
N ALA A 212 -20.70 -13.63 19.90
CA ALA A 212 -19.62 -13.80 20.87
C ALA A 212 -18.48 -14.65 20.30
N THR A 213 -18.82 -15.79 19.68
CA THR A 213 -17.83 -16.69 19.07
C THR A 213 -17.05 -16.00 17.94
N ARG A 214 -17.74 -15.21 17.10
CA ARG A 214 -17.11 -14.45 16.01
C ARG A 214 -16.19 -13.35 16.54
N VAL A 215 -16.66 -12.60 17.53
CA VAL A 215 -15.89 -11.52 18.18
C VAL A 215 -14.66 -12.09 18.89
N ILE A 216 -14.81 -13.16 19.66
CA ILE A 216 -13.69 -13.87 20.29
C ILE A 216 -12.64 -14.27 19.25
N GLY A 217 -13.07 -14.87 18.13
CA GLY A 217 -12.16 -15.23 17.05
C GLY A 217 -11.46 -14.01 16.42
N ALA A 218 -12.18 -12.92 16.22
CA ALA A 218 -11.62 -11.66 15.71
C ALA A 218 -10.59 -11.04 16.68
N ILE A 219 -10.89 -11.05 17.99
CA ILE A 219 -9.96 -10.59 19.04
C ILE A 219 -8.71 -11.46 19.05
N GLN A 220 -8.85 -12.79 19.06
CA GLN A 220 -7.70 -13.71 19.05
C GLN A 220 -6.82 -13.51 17.81
N ASN A 221 -7.43 -13.31 16.63
CA ASN A 221 -6.68 -13.02 15.41
C ASN A 221 -5.92 -11.69 15.49
N ARG A 222 -6.51 -10.65 16.08
CA ARG A 222 -5.88 -9.33 16.24
C ARG A 222 -4.75 -9.34 17.28
N VAL A 223 -4.96 -10.02 18.41
CA VAL A 223 -3.92 -10.17 19.45
C VAL A 223 -2.79 -11.09 18.99
N GLY A 224 -3.10 -12.03 18.08
CA GLY A 224 -2.15 -12.97 17.49
C GLY A 224 -1.76 -14.13 18.41
N GLU A 225 -2.49 -14.32 19.51
CA GLU A 225 -2.27 -15.40 20.49
C GLU A 225 -3.63 -15.96 20.97
N GLN A 226 -3.63 -17.20 21.43
CA GLN A 226 -4.83 -17.82 22.01
C GLN A 226 -5.09 -17.22 23.40
N ILE A 227 -6.32 -16.75 23.61
CA ILE A 227 -6.76 -16.15 24.87
C ILE A 227 -7.59 -17.18 25.63
N GLN A 228 -7.27 -17.35 26.90
CA GLN A 228 -8.10 -18.11 27.84
C GLN A 228 -9.19 -17.21 28.40
N TRP A 229 -10.43 -17.45 27.99
CA TRP A 229 -11.59 -16.70 28.44
C TRP A 229 -12.15 -17.26 29.74
N GLN A 230 -12.74 -16.40 30.57
CA GLN A 230 -13.48 -16.84 31.75
C GLN A 230 -14.69 -17.70 31.34
N SER A 231 -15.00 -18.72 32.14
CA SER A 231 -16.10 -19.65 31.89
C SER A 231 -16.91 -19.86 33.18
N PRO A 232 -18.26 -19.80 33.13
CA PRO A 232 -19.07 -19.53 31.94
C PRO A 232 -18.95 -18.08 31.46
N LEU A 233 -19.16 -17.86 30.16
CA LEU A 233 -19.27 -16.52 29.59
C LEU A 233 -20.61 -15.88 30.02
N PRO A 234 -20.65 -14.54 30.24
CA PRO A 234 -21.91 -13.84 30.49
C PRO A 234 -22.90 -14.03 29.33
N SER A 235 -24.19 -14.11 29.67
CA SER A 235 -25.29 -14.21 28.71
C SER A 235 -25.74 -12.85 28.19
N ASP A 236 -25.58 -11.81 29.00
CA ASP A 236 -25.81 -10.41 28.61
C ASP A 236 -24.64 -9.88 27.79
N TRP A 237 -24.93 -9.10 26.74
CA TRP A 237 -23.92 -8.62 25.81
C TRP A 237 -23.01 -7.55 26.42
N ASP A 238 -23.51 -6.70 27.29
CA ASP A 238 -22.73 -5.63 27.91
C ASP A 238 -21.73 -6.22 28.90
N ASP A 239 -22.20 -7.12 29.76
CA ASP A 239 -21.34 -7.88 30.69
C ASP A 239 -20.29 -8.71 29.94
N LEU A 240 -20.69 -9.35 28.84
CA LEU A 240 -19.77 -10.10 27.98
C LEU A 240 -18.72 -9.18 27.37
N SER A 241 -19.13 -8.04 26.82
CA SER A 241 -18.25 -7.08 26.17
C SER A 241 -17.21 -6.53 27.15
N GLU A 242 -17.62 -6.17 28.37
CA GLU A 242 -16.70 -5.72 29.43
C GLU A 242 -15.71 -6.82 29.83
N SER A 243 -16.18 -8.07 29.98
CA SER A 243 -15.33 -9.22 30.30
C SER A 243 -14.31 -9.50 29.20
N LEU A 244 -14.73 -9.46 27.93
CA LEU A 244 -13.85 -9.65 26.77
C LEU A 244 -12.80 -8.54 26.69
N LEU A 245 -13.21 -7.29 26.87
CA LEU A 245 -12.30 -6.13 26.83
C LEU A 245 -11.26 -6.21 27.94
N THR A 246 -11.69 -6.47 29.17
CA THR A 246 -10.81 -6.56 30.35
C THR A 246 -9.80 -7.68 30.20
N THR A 247 -10.25 -8.86 29.80
CA THR A 247 -9.36 -10.01 29.54
C THR A 247 -8.35 -9.68 28.44
N THR A 248 -8.79 -8.99 27.38
CA THR A 248 -7.92 -8.60 26.26
C THR A 248 -6.86 -7.59 26.71
N ARG A 249 -7.24 -6.59 27.52
CA ARG A 249 -6.33 -5.60 28.09
C ARG A 249 -5.22 -6.28 28.92
N ASP A 250 -5.59 -7.20 29.78
CA ASP A 250 -4.62 -7.95 30.61
C ASP A 250 -3.64 -8.79 29.77
N VAL A 251 -4.12 -9.40 28.69
CA VAL A 251 -3.27 -10.19 27.78
C VAL A 251 -2.29 -9.29 27.03
N LEU A 252 -2.77 -8.16 26.49
CA LEU A 252 -1.91 -7.19 25.82
C LEU A 252 -0.87 -6.62 26.79
N GLU A 253 -1.26 -6.25 28.01
CA GLU A 253 -0.31 -5.73 29.02
C GLU A 253 0.82 -6.73 29.33
N LYS A 254 0.50 -7.99 29.58
CA LYS A 254 1.51 -9.05 29.78
C LYS A 254 2.42 -9.23 28.55
N LYS A 255 1.85 -9.10 27.35
CA LYS A 255 2.61 -9.16 26.09
C LYS A 255 3.56 -7.95 25.99
N ARG A 256 3.14 -6.76 26.41
CA ARG A 256 3.94 -5.52 26.47
C ARG A 256 5.17 -5.72 27.33
N GLU A 257 4.97 -6.15 28.58
CA GLU A 257 6.06 -6.37 29.53
C GLU A 257 7.06 -7.41 29.03
N ARG A 258 6.57 -8.54 28.50
CA ARG A 258 7.43 -9.59 27.93
C ARG A 258 8.25 -9.06 26.76
N LEU A 259 7.62 -8.30 25.85
CA LEU A 259 8.27 -7.78 24.65
C LEU A 259 9.31 -6.70 25.00
N ASN A 260 8.98 -5.76 25.89
CA ASN A 260 9.91 -4.74 26.39
C ASN A 260 11.15 -5.37 27.03
N ASN A 261 10.97 -6.40 27.86
CA ASN A 261 12.09 -7.12 28.47
C ASN A 261 12.96 -7.84 27.44
N GLN A 262 12.37 -8.39 26.37
CA GLN A 262 13.12 -9.01 25.29
C GLN A 262 13.91 -7.97 24.50
N ILE A 263 13.28 -6.84 24.16
CA ILE A 263 13.88 -5.74 23.41
C ILE A 263 15.04 -5.12 24.18
N ALA A 264 14.94 -4.97 25.50
CA ALA A 264 16.04 -4.50 26.32
C ALA A 264 17.30 -5.37 26.16
N ARG A 265 17.14 -6.69 26.18
CA ARG A 265 18.27 -7.63 25.98
C ARG A 265 18.79 -7.59 24.55
N ASP A 266 17.89 -7.53 23.56
CA ASP A 266 18.25 -7.47 22.15
C ASP A 266 19.03 -6.18 21.83
N LEU A 267 18.60 -5.04 22.39
CA LEU A 267 19.27 -3.75 22.23
C LEU A 267 20.67 -3.78 22.83
N ASP A 268 20.83 -4.33 24.03
CA ASP A 268 22.15 -4.47 24.67
C ASP A 268 23.13 -5.23 23.76
N MET A 269 22.69 -6.34 23.15
CA MET A 269 23.51 -7.11 22.21
C MET A 269 23.79 -6.37 20.90
N LEU A 270 22.84 -5.57 20.40
CA LEU A 270 23.02 -4.83 19.14
C LEU A 270 23.93 -3.61 19.31
N LEU A 271 23.90 -2.93 20.45
CA LEU A 271 24.78 -1.80 20.76
C LEU A 271 26.26 -2.21 20.82
N GLU A 272 26.57 -3.49 21.06
CA GLU A 272 27.93 -4.02 20.97
C GLU A 272 28.44 -4.16 19.53
N ARG A 273 27.55 -4.16 18.53
CA ARG A 273 27.85 -4.51 17.14
C ARG A 273 27.62 -3.36 16.14
N GLU A 274 26.64 -2.52 16.39
CA GLU A 274 26.24 -1.42 15.51
C GLU A 274 26.79 -0.08 16.04
N ASP A 275 27.26 0.78 15.14
CA ASP A 275 27.71 2.12 15.51
C ASP A 275 26.52 3.08 15.69
N ALA A 276 25.97 3.08 16.90
CA ALA A 276 24.83 3.90 17.28
C ALA A 276 25.16 5.40 17.45
N SER A 277 26.41 5.82 17.20
CA SER A 277 26.78 7.24 17.15
C SER A 277 26.27 7.91 15.87
N THR A 278 26.04 7.14 14.81
CA THR A 278 25.56 7.63 13.52
C THR A 278 24.04 7.49 13.38
N PRO A 279 23.35 8.40 12.65
CA PRO A 279 21.93 8.25 12.34
C PRO A 279 21.60 6.93 11.63
N GLY A 280 22.45 6.52 10.69
CA GLY A 280 22.28 5.25 9.96
C GLY A 280 22.38 4.02 10.86
N GLY A 281 23.30 4.01 11.83
CA GLY A 281 23.39 2.93 12.82
C GLY A 281 22.17 2.89 13.74
N ARG A 282 21.69 4.05 14.22
CA ARG A 282 20.44 4.14 15.01
C ARG A 282 19.24 3.64 14.23
N LEU A 283 19.14 3.97 12.95
CA LEU A 283 18.06 3.50 12.09
C LEU A 283 18.08 1.96 11.93
N ARG A 284 19.27 1.38 11.73
CA ARG A 284 19.42 -0.10 11.69
C ARG A 284 19.00 -0.76 13.00
N LEU A 285 19.31 -0.15 14.15
CA LEU A 285 18.83 -0.62 15.45
C LEU A 285 17.30 -0.66 15.46
N LEU A 286 16.63 0.45 15.12
CA LEU A 286 15.16 0.52 15.11
C LEU A 286 14.54 -0.53 14.19
N ILE A 287 15.03 -0.66 12.96
CA ILE A 287 14.55 -1.65 11.97
C ILE A 287 14.74 -3.07 12.49
N THR A 288 15.91 -3.37 13.05
CA THR A 288 16.25 -4.72 13.53
C THR A 288 15.43 -5.09 14.76
N LEU A 289 15.23 -4.16 15.70
CA LEU A 289 14.48 -4.41 16.94
C LEU A 289 12.99 -4.65 16.70
N ALA A 290 12.40 -4.00 15.70
CA ALA A 290 11.01 -4.24 15.29
C ALA A 290 10.81 -5.59 14.59
N GLN A 291 11.88 -6.26 14.17
CA GLN A 291 11.81 -7.53 13.47
C GLN A 291 12.15 -8.71 14.38
N GLY A 292 11.32 -9.75 14.28
CA GLY A 292 11.53 -11.06 14.88
C GLY A 292 11.84 -12.09 13.82
N SER A 293 12.44 -13.22 14.23
CA SER A 293 12.71 -14.34 13.34
C SER A 293 12.23 -15.63 13.98
N ARG A 294 11.51 -16.45 13.21
CA ARG A 294 11.09 -17.79 13.62
C ARG A 294 11.40 -18.81 12.53
N THR A 295 11.63 -20.06 12.93
CA THR A 295 11.73 -21.16 11.96
C THR A 295 10.32 -21.51 11.48
N ALA A 296 10.13 -21.48 10.17
CA ALA A 296 8.92 -21.92 9.49
C ALA A 296 9.26 -23.02 8.48
N PHE A 297 8.25 -23.67 7.92
CA PHE A 297 8.43 -24.63 6.83
C PHE A 297 7.84 -24.05 5.55
N ASP A 298 8.61 -24.09 4.47
CA ASP A 298 8.13 -23.72 3.14
C ASP A 298 7.04 -24.71 2.69
N GLN A 299 5.86 -24.21 2.31
CA GLN A 299 4.71 -25.04 1.97
C GLN A 299 4.90 -25.88 0.70
N LYS A 300 5.80 -25.47 -0.21
CA LYS A 300 6.08 -26.19 -1.47
C LYS A 300 7.25 -27.16 -1.32
N THR A 301 8.28 -26.78 -0.57
CA THR A 301 9.52 -27.57 -0.47
C THR A 301 9.65 -28.35 0.84
N HIS A 302 8.76 -28.13 1.81
CA HIS A 302 8.81 -28.69 3.16
C HIS A 302 10.14 -28.48 3.89
N LYS A 303 10.95 -27.52 3.43
CA LYS A 303 12.24 -27.19 4.05
C LYS A 303 12.05 -26.15 5.15
N GLN A 304 12.88 -26.24 6.19
CA GLN A 304 12.97 -25.20 7.20
C GLN A 304 13.49 -23.91 6.56
N VAL A 305 12.72 -22.84 6.71
CA VAL A 305 13.06 -21.49 6.26
C VAL A 305 12.96 -20.53 7.43
N ARG A 306 13.86 -19.55 7.46
CA ARG A 306 13.79 -18.46 8.43
C ARG A 306 12.71 -17.48 7.98
N GLN A 307 11.63 -17.36 8.75
CA GLN A 307 10.57 -16.40 8.49
C GLN A 307 10.77 -15.18 9.39
N ILE A 308 10.95 -14.01 8.77
CA ILE A 308 10.95 -12.72 9.46
C ILE A 308 9.50 -12.29 9.68
N TYR A 309 9.20 -11.75 10.85
CA TYR A 309 7.89 -11.19 11.19
C TYR A 309 8.05 -9.89 11.97
N THR A 310 7.06 -9.01 11.90
CA THR A 310 7.04 -7.76 12.66
C THR A 310 6.63 -8.04 14.11
N ARG A 311 7.43 -7.59 15.08
CA ARG A 311 7.16 -7.72 16.52
C ARG A 311 6.21 -6.65 17.01
N PHE A 312 6.37 -5.43 16.50
CA PHE A 312 5.56 -4.25 16.76
C PHE A 312 5.75 -3.22 15.62
N ALA A 313 4.84 -2.26 15.48
CA ALA A 313 4.86 -1.25 14.42
C ALA A 313 5.12 0.16 14.98
N TYR A 314 6.10 0.87 14.41
CA TYR A 314 6.38 2.25 14.81
C TYR A 314 5.37 3.27 14.29
N ALA A 315 4.60 2.94 13.25
CA ALA A 315 3.71 3.87 12.57
C ALA A 315 2.71 4.54 13.53
N PHE A 316 2.24 3.82 14.55
CA PHE A 316 1.30 4.36 15.54
C PHE A 316 1.92 5.41 16.47
N TYR A 317 3.18 5.24 16.89
CA TYR A 317 3.84 6.25 17.71
C TYR A 317 4.35 7.43 16.87
N ALA A 318 4.86 7.17 15.66
CA ALA A 318 5.18 8.24 14.72
C ALA A 318 3.95 9.11 14.39
N ALA A 319 2.77 8.51 14.31
CA ALA A 319 1.50 9.22 14.16
C ALA A 319 1.17 10.12 15.35
N GLN A 320 1.41 9.67 16.59
CA GLN A 320 1.22 10.49 17.78
C GLN A 320 2.14 11.72 17.79
N LEU A 321 3.31 11.66 17.15
CA LEU A 321 4.21 12.82 17.00
C LEU A 321 3.67 13.89 16.04
N LEU A 322 2.63 13.58 15.27
CA LEU A 322 1.92 14.54 14.41
C LEU A 322 0.69 15.15 15.09
N GLU A 323 0.26 14.62 16.24
CA GLU A 323 -0.93 15.12 16.94
C GLU A 323 -0.75 16.60 17.35
N GLY A 324 -1.76 17.41 17.05
CA GLY A 324 -1.76 18.84 17.36
C GLY A 324 -0.92 19.71 16.42
N LYS A 325 -0.30 19.13 15.37
CA LYS A 325 0.34 19.92 14.31
C LYS A 325 -0.69 20.39 13.28
N GLU A 326 -0.49 21.59 12.77
CA GLU A 326 -1.26 22.12 11.64
C GLU A 326 -0.89 21.39 10.34
N ALA A 327 -1.87 21.18 9.46
CA ALA A 327 -1.67 20.44 8.22
C ALA A 327 -0.61 21.07 7.32
N GLU A 328 -0.59 22.40 7.22
CA GLU A 328 0.40 23.16 6.44
C GLU A 328 1.83 22.89 6.92
N THR A 329 2.05 22.86 8.25
CA THR A 329 3.36 22.54 8.83
C THR A 329 3.78 21.10 8.55
N VAL A 330 2.83 20.14 8.62
CA VAL A 330 3.15 18.73 8.31
C VAL A 330 3.47 18.56 6.83
N VAL A 331 2.78 19.27 5.93
CA VAL A 331 3.11 19.28 4.49
C VAL A 331 4.53 19.80 4.28
N GLU A 332 4.87 20.95 4.85
CA GLU A 332 6.21 21.56 4.74
C GLU A 332 7.30 20.58 5.24
N GLU A 333 7.14 20.04 6.45
CA GLU A 333 8.12 19.09 7.02
C GLU A 333 8.27 17.80 6.18
N VAL A 334 7.18 17.29 5.61
CA VAL A 334 7.21 16.10 4.74
C VAL A 334 7.88 16.42 3.42
N MET A 335 7.56 17.55 2.79
CA MET A 335 8.16 17.97 1.53
C MET A 335 9.66 18.20 1.68
N ASP A 336 10.11 18.92 2.72
CA ASP A 336 11.53 19.13 3.03
C ASP A 336 12.29 17.80 3.15
N HIS A 337 11.69 16.82 3.83
CA HIS A 337 12.29 15.49 3.99
C HIS A 337 12.38 14.75 2.65
N LEU A 338 11.33 14.80 1.83
CA LEU A 338 11.29 14.13 0.53
C LEU A 338 12.24 14.76 -0.49
N GLU A 339 12.39 16.09 -0.47
CA GLU A 339 13.42 16.79 -1.24
C GLU A 339 14.83 16.31 -0.84
N THR A 340 15.11 16.28 0.47
CA THR A 340 16.39 15.77 1.00
C THR A 340 16.63 14.30 0.59
N ALA A 341 15.57 13.48 0.56
CA ALA A 341 15.63 12.10 0.12
C ALA A 341 15.97 11.99 -1.38
N GLU A 342 15.37 12.83 -2.22
CA GLU A 342 15.65 12.89 -3.65
C GLU A 342 17.10 13.31 -3.90
N GLU A 343 17.61 14.30 -3.16
CA GLU A 343 19.01 14.71 -3.26
C GLU A 343 19.97 13.56 -2.90
N ALA A 344 19.69 12.84 -1.82
CA ALA A 344 20.48 11.69 -1.40
C ALA A 344 20.45 10.55 -2.44
N LEU A 345 19.30 10.29 -3.08
CA LEU A 345 19.20 9.33 -4.19
C LEU A 345 20.02 9.79 -5.40
N ARG A 346 19.87 11.05 -5.79
CA ARG A 346 20.57 11.68 -6.91
C ARG A 346 22.09 11.56 -6.75
N GLU A 347 22.62 11.88 -5.58
CA GLU A 347 24.05 11.72 -5.29
C GLU A 347 24.51 10.26 -5.34
N THR A 348 23.70 9.36 -4.76
CA THR A 348 24.03 7.94 -4.68
C THR A 348 24.07 7.29 -6.06
N TRP A 349 23.07 7.57 -6.90
CA TRP A 349 23.01 7.08 -8.27
C TRP A 349 24.07 7.73 -9.15
N GLY A 350 24.29 9.05 -9.01
CA GLY A 350 25.34 9.77 -9.71
C GLY A 350 26.71 9.16 -9.47
N GLN A 351 27.06 8.88 -8.21
CA GLN A 351 28.33 8.26 -7.85
C GLN A 351 28.46 6.82 -8.38
N SER A 352 27.38 6.03 -8.28
CA SER A 352 27.37 4.64 -8.74
C SER A 352 27.58 4.56 -10.25
N GLU A 353 26.85 5.37 -11.01
CA GLU A 353 26.93 5.43 -12.47
C GLU A 353 28.22 6.08 -12.96
N TYR A 354 28.71 7.13 -12.30
CA TYR A 354 30.04 7.69 -12.57
C TYR A 354 31.12 6.62 -12.41
N THR A 355 31.13 5.90 -11.29
CA THR A 355 32.13 4.85 -11.02
C THR A 355 32.07 3.76 -12.09
N ARG A 356 30.86 3.37 -12.52
CA ARG A 356 30.63 2.37 -13.57
C ARG A 356 31.15 2.83 -14.93
N LEU A 357 30.79 4.03 -15.37
CA LEU A 357 31.18 4.58 -16.67
C LEU A 357 32.69 4.83 -16.73
N ASN A 358 33.26 5.39 -15.65
CA ASN A 358 34.67 5.71 -15.55
C ASN A 358 35.60 4.50 -15.73
N MET A 359 35.12 3.26 -15.52
CA MET A 359 35.92 2.04 -15.74
C MET A 359 36.35 1.86 -17.20
N ASN A 360 35.53 2.30 -18.16
CA ASN A 360 35.75 2.07 -19.59
C ASN A 360 35.82 3.38 -20.40
N ALA A 361 35.61 4.51 -19.75
CA ALA A 361 35.59 5.81 -20.39
C ALA A 361 37.02 6.30 -20.63
N SER A 362 37.21 7.01 -21.74
CA SER A 362 38.48 7.61 -22.17
C SER A 362 38.39 9.13 -22.28
N LYS A 363 37.24 9.64 -22.71
CA LYS A 363 36.94 11.07 -22.90
C LYS A 363 35.66 11.46 -22.16
N LEU A 364 35.47 12.76 -21.93
CA LEU A 364 34.22 13.27 -21.35
C LEU A 364 32.97 12.91 -22.16
N ALA A 365 33.07 12.80 -23.48
CA ALA A 365 31.98 12.36 -24.37
C ALA A 365 31.40 10.98 -24.01
N ASP A 366 32.18 10.10 -23.37
CA ASP A 366 31.77 8.75 -22.99
C ASP A 366 30.72 8.75 -21.85
N PHE A 367 30.57 9.87 -21.14
CA PHE A 367 29.50 10.06 -20.14
C PHE A 367 28.23 10.68 -20.72
N GLY A 368 28.16 10.80 -22.06
CA GLY A 368 26.93 11.13 -22.77
C GLY A 368 26.35 12.52 -22.43
N PRO A 369 25.01 12.66 -22.43
CA PRO A 369 24.34 13.94 -22.16
C PRO A 369 24.72 14.59 -20.83
N ALA A 370 25.03 13.79 -19.81
CA ALA A 370 25.41 14.31 -18.49
C ALA A 370 26.71 15.13 -18.54
N ALA A 371 27.73 14.68 -19.30
CA ALA A 371 28.95 15.46 -19.48
C ALA A 371 28.72 16.74 -20.27
N ARG A 372 27.86 16.70 -21.29
CA ARG A 372 27.50 17.91 -22.05
C ARG A 372 26.79 18.94 -21.16
N ILE A 373 25.89 18.49 -20.29
CA ILE A 373 25.22 19.36 -19.32
C ILE A 373 26.22 19.94 -18.32
N ALA A 374 27.19 19.14 -17.85
CA ALA A 374 28.17 19.58 -16.86
C ALA A 374 29.23 20.55 -17.42
N PHE A 375 29.71 20.32 -18.65
CA PHE A 375 30.91 20.97 -19.18
C PHE A 375 30.74 21.68 -20.52
N GLY A 376 29.56 21.59 -21.14
CA GLY A 376 29.32 22.08 -22.50
C GLY A 376 29.94 21.18 -23.58
N GLU A 377 29.67 21.50 -24.85
CA GLU A 377 30.16 20.70 -25.99
C GLU A 377 31.67 20.79 -26.18
N GLU A 378 32.28 21.94 -25.83
CA GLU A 378 33.69 22.24 -26.10
C GLU A 378 34.66 21.33 -25.35
N ARG A 379 34.27 20.82 -24.17
CA ARG A 379 35.12 19.98 -23.31
C ARG A 379 34.90 18.50 -23.50
N LEU A 380 33.96 18.07 -24.33
CA LEU A 380 33.63 16.64 -24.49
C LEU A 380 34.80 15.79 -25.00
N THR A 381 35.74 16.41 -25.72
CA THR A 381 36.95 15.74 -26.21
C THR A 381 38.05 15.58 -25.16
N ASP A 382 37.94 16.26 -24.01
CA ASP A 382 38.96 16.23 -22.96
C ASP A 382 39.14 14.80 -22.43
N PRO A 383 40.39 14.34 -22.22
CA PRO A 383 40.65 13.04 -21.65
C PRO A 383 40.29 13.02 -20.16
N ILE A 384 39.75 11.89 -19.70
CA ILE A 384 39.32 11.73 -18.30
C ILE A 384 40.48 11.84 -17.33
N SER A 385 41.68 11.47 -17.75
CA SER A 385 42.90 11.61 -16.94
C SER A 385 43.26 13.06 -16.62
N ALA A 386 42.70 14.04 -17.34
CA ALA A 386 42.87 15.46 -17.08
C ALA A 386 41.79 16.03 -16.14
N LEU A 387 40.79 15.25 -15.72
CA LEU A 387 39.75 15.71 -14.80
C LEU A 387 40.31 15.89 -13.39
N GLY A 388 40.15 17.10 -12.87
CA GLY A 388 40.40 17.38 -11.45
C GLY A 388 39.28 16.83 -10.56
N GLU A 389 39.52 16.83 -9.25
CA GLU A 389 38.54 16.37 -8.25
C GLU A 389 37.22 17.17 -8.32
N SER A 390 37.31 18.48 -8.51
CA SER A 390 36.13 19.35 -8.67
C SER A 390 35.29 18.98 -9.90
N ASP A 391 35.93 18.68 -11.03
CA ASP A 391 35.23 18.28 -12.25
C ASP A 391 34.58 16.90 -12.07
N ALA A 392 35.25 15.96 -11.40
CA ALA A 392 34.68 14.65 -11.10
C ALA A 392 33.41 14.76 -10.24
N VAL A 393 33.38 15.66 -9.25
CA VAL A 393 32.18 15.92 -8.43
C VAL A 393 31.05 16.53 -9.26
N LEU A 394 31.35 17.52 -10.10
CA LEU A 394 30.36 18.14 -10.98
C LEU A 394 29.76 17.13 -11.97
N LEU A 395 30.61 16.28 -12.57
CA LEU A 395 30.17 15.24 -13.50
C LEU A 395 29.30 14.20 -12.80
N SER A 396 29.70 13.73 -11.61
CA SER A 396 28.91 12.79 -10.80
C SER A 396 27.53 13.36 -10.46
N SER A 397 27.46 14.64 -10.06
CA SER A 397 26.20 15.34 -9.80
C SER A 397 25.31 15.44 -11.05
N ALA A 398 25.89 15.80 -12.22
CA ALA A 398 25.17 15.88 -13.47
C ALA A 398 24.65 14.51 -13.96
N ILE A 399 25.42 13.44 -13.75
CA ILE A 399 24.98 12.06 -14.02
C ILE A 399 23.78 11.72 -13.13
N GLY A 400 23.86 12.05 -11.84
CA GLY A 400 22.75 11.84 -10.90
C GLY A 400 21.46 12.52 -11.35
N LYS A 401 21.53 13.80 -11.73
CA LYS A 401 20.39 14.57 -12.27
C LYS A 401 19.81 13.91 -13.53
N TYR A 402 20.68 13.54 -14.47
CA TYR A 402 20.26 12.91 -15.72
C TYR A 402 19.56 11.56 -15.48
N VAL A 403 20.14 10.71 -14.62
CA VAL A 403 19.58 9.39 -14.28
C VAL A 403 18.22 9.53 -13.60
N LEU A 404 18.09 10.43 -12.63
CA LEU A 404 16.81 10.66 -11.96
C LEU A 404 15.74 11.17 -12.92
N ASN A 405 16.08 12.13 -13.78
CA ASN A 405 15.17 12.65 -14.80
C ASN A 405 14.71 11.55 -15.78
N GLU A 406 15.60 10.65 -16.17
CA GLU A 406 15.23 9.52 -17.04
C GLU A 406 14.34 8.50 -16.31
N VAL A 407 14.55 8.28 -15.01
CA VAL A 407 13.63 7.50 -14.17
C VAL A 407 12.26 8.16 -14.11
N HIS A 408 12.18 9.48 -13.89
CA HIS A 408 10.93 10.24 -13.92
C HIS A 408 10.20 10.09 -15.26
N ARG A 409 10.94 10.23 -16.38
CA ARG A 409 10.40 10.05 -17.74
C ARG A 409 9.79 8.66 -17.91
N GLN A 410 10.50 7.62 -17.53
CA GLN A 410 10.03 6.23 -17.63
C GLN A 410 8.80 5.99 -16.74
N LEU A 411 8.82 6.48 -15.51
CA LEU A 411 7.69 6.37 -14.58
C LEU A 411 6.44 7.02 -15.14
N LEU A 412 6.52 8.30 -15.53
CA LEU A 412 5.41 9.05 -16.12
C LEU A 412 4.85 8.36 -17.36
N LEU A 413 5.70 8.01 -18.33
CA LEU A 413 5.26 7.35 -19.56
C LEU A 413 4.61 5.98 -19.29
N SER A 414 5.15 5.22 -18.33
CA SER A 414 4.59 3.92 -17.95
C SER A 414 3.22 4.06 -17.28
N ALA A 415 3.08 5.01 -16.35
CA ALA A 415 1.83 5.26 -15.63
C ALA A 415 0.71 5.71 -16.59
N PHE A 416 1.01 6.67 -17.47
CA PHE A 416 0.05 7.07 -18.51
C PHE A 416 -0.30 5.92 -19.45
N SER A 417 0.65 5.08 -19.83
CA SER A 417 0.39 3.97 -20.77
C SER A 417 -0.49 2.88 -20.15
N GLU A 418 -0.21 2.50 -18.90
CA GLU A 418 -0.94 1.45 -18.17
C GLU A 418 -2.38 1.89 -17.89
N LEU A 419 -2.55 3.05 -17.26
CA LEU A 419 -3.87 3.51 -16.79
C LEU A 419 -4.76 4.01 -17.94
N TRP A 420 -4.19 4.50 -19.04
CA TRP A 420 -4.98 4.87 -20.22
C TRP A 420 -5.68 3.67 -20.86
N VAL A 421 -5.02 2.50 -20.91
CA VAL A 421 -5.62 1.28 -21.46
C VAL A 421 -6.79 0.83 -20.59
N GLU A 422 -6.64 0.89 -19.27
CA GLU A 422 -7.71 0.59 -18.33
C GLU A 422 -8.88 1.59 -18.48
N TYR A 423 -8.58 2.88 -18.60
CA TYR A 423 -9.55 3.93 -18.83
C TYR A 423 -10.37 3.69 -20.11
N LEU A 424 -9.72 3.40 -21.24
CA LEU A 424 -10.41 3.09 -22.49
C LEU A 424 -11.39 1.92 -22.34
N THR A 425 -11.00 0.90 -21.58
CA THR A 425 -11.85 -0.26 -21.29
C THR A 425 -13.08 0.17 -20.47
N LYS A 426 -12.88 0.99 -19.44
CA LYS A 426 -13.98 1.50 -18.61
C LYS A 426 -14.94 2.39 -19.41
N VAL A 427 -14.44 3.25 -20.29
CA VAL A 427 -15.29 4.13 -21.13
C VAL A 427 -16.08 3.34 -22.17
N GLU A 428 -15.50 2.30 -22.75
CA GLU A 428 -16.24 1.42 -23.66
C GLU A 428 -17.40 0.71 -22.92
N ALA A 429 -17.18 0.24 -21.69
CA ALA A 429 -18.24 -0.31 -20.86
C ALA A 429 -19.31 0.75 -20.48
N LEU A 430 -18.89 1.99 -20.22
CA LEU A 430 -19.79 3.11 -19.97
C LEU A 430 -20.69 3.38 -21.19
N ARG A 431 -20.13 3.39 -22.39
CA ARG A 431 -20.89 3.59 -23.64
C ARG A 431 -21.99 2.56 -23.83
N VAL A 432 -21.73 1.29 -23.51
CA VAL A 432 -22.74 0.22 -23.59
C VAL A 432 -23.83 0.39 -22.52
N SER A 433 -23.43 0.72 -21.28
CA SER A 433 -24.38 0.84 -20.17
C SER A 433 -25.25 2.10 -20.21
N ILE A 434 -24.72 3.24 -20.69
CA ILE A 434 -25.46 4.50 -20.79
C ILE A 434 -26.63 4.40 -21.78
N GLY A 435 -26.51 3.52 -22.79
CA GLY A 435 -27.60 3.21 -23.72
C GLY A 435 -28.82 2.61 -23.03
N LEU A 436 -28.65 1.97 -21.87
CA LEU A 436 -29.73 1.47 -21.02
C LEU A 436 -30.31 2.55 -20.09
N GLU A 437 -29.65 3.70 -19.92
CA GLU A 437 -30.17 4.82 -19.10
C GLU A 437 -31.15 5.71 -19.85
N ALA A 438 -31.22 5.60 -21.18
CA ALA A 438 -32.25 6.26 -21.99
C ALA A 438 -33.68 5.91 -21.53
N TYR A 439 -33.86 4.76 -20.86
CA TYR A 439 -35.13 4.35 -20.25
C TYR A 439 -35.55 5.22 -19.04
N ALA A 440 -34.60 5.93 -18.41
CA ALA A 440 -34.84 6.83 -17.28
C ALA A 440 -35.15 8.29 -17.70
N GLN A 441 -35.44 8.54 -18.99
CA GLN A 441 -35.78 9.87 -19.54
C GLN A 441 -34.69 10.95 -19.35
N ARG A 442 -33.44 10.56 -19.12
CA ARG A 442 -32.28 11.46 -19.11
C ARG A 442 -31.58 11.41 -20.46
N ASP A 443 -31.03 12.55 -20.91
CA ASP A 443 -30.23 12.61 -22.14
C ASP A 443 -28.94 11.77 -21.99
N PRO A 444 -28.80 10.65 -22.73
CA PRO A 444 -27.64 9.77 -22.61
C PRO A 444 -26.33 10.45 -22.98
N LEU A 445 -26.36 11.47 -23.85
CA LEU A 445 -25.17 12.23 -24.22
C LEU A 445 -24.63 13.04 -23.05
N VAL A 446 -25.54 13.74 -22.36
CA VAL A 446 -25.19 14.56 -21.20
C VAL A 446 -24.65 13.68 -20.08
N GLN A 447 -25.30 12.54 -19.81
CA GLN A 447 -24.84 11.58 -18.79
C GLN A 447 -23.48 10.98 -19.14
N TYR A 448 -23.28 10.57 -20.39
CA TYR A 448 -21.99 10.05 -20.84
C TYR A 448 -20.88 11.09 -20.68
N LYS A 449 -21.10 12.34 -21.12
CA LYS A 449 -20.12 13.43 -20.98
C LYS A 449 -19.74 13.69 -19.53
N GLY A 450 -20.72 13.74 -18.63
CA GLY A 450 -20.49 13.92 -17.19
C GLY A 450 -19.63 12.80 -16.61
N ARG A 451 -20.07 11.54 -16.78
CA ARG A 451 -19.36 10.36 -16.25
C ARG A 451 -17.99 10.17 -16.88
N ALA A 452 -17.86 10.35 -18.20
CA ALA A 452 -16.57 10.25 -18.88
C ALA A 452 -15.58 11.32 -18.40
N SER A 453 -16.07 12.52 -18.05
CA SER A 453 -15.25 13.60 -17.47
C SER A 453 -14.80 13.25 -16.06
N GLU A 454 -15.70 12.76 -15.20
CA GLU A 454 -15.37 12.29 -13.85
C GLU A 454 -14.34 11.16 -13.88
N MET A 455 -14.57 10.15 -14.72
CA MET A 455 -13.62 9.05 -14.92
C MET A 455 -12.27 9.52 -15.45
N PHE A 456 -12.24 10.57 -16.27
CA PHE A 456 -11.00 11.13 -16.79
C PHE A 456 -10.24 11.93 -15.72
N ALA A 457 -10.95 12.68 -14.88
CA ALA A 457 -10.33 13.33 -13.72
C ALA A 457 -9.74 12.28 -12.76
N GLN A 458 -10.47 11.20 -12.49
CA GLN A 458 -9.97 10.07 -11.68
C GLN A 458 -8.73 9.43 -12.31
N LEU A 459 -8.71 9.23 -13.63
CA LEU A 459 -7.52 8.73 -14.34
C LEU A 459 -6.29 9.61 -14.04
N LEU A 460 -6.43 10.94 -14.05
CA LEU A 460 -5.31 11.83 -13.78
C LEU A 460 -4.85 11.75 -12.31
N GLU A 461 -5.79 11.61 -11.36
CA GLU A 461 -5.45 11.33 -9.96
C GLU A 461 -4.72 10.00 -9.79
N ASP A 462 -5.21 8.94 -10.46
CA ASP A 462 -4.62 7.61 -10.41
C ASP A 462 -3.21 7.60 -11.00
N VAL A 463 -2.98 8.34 -12.10
CA VAL A 463 -1.66 8.54 -12.70
C VAL A 463 -0.72 9.20 -11.69
N ARG A 464 -1.15 10.30 -11.06
CA ARG A 464 -0.35 10.99 -10.04
C ARG A 464 0.00 10.06 -8.88
N GLY A 465 -1.01 9.40 -8.30
CA GLY A 465 -0.80 8.46 -7.20
C GLY A 465 0.15 7.31 -7.57
N LEU A 466 0.06 6.79 -8.79
CA LEU A 466 0.93 5.73 -9.29
C LEU A 466 2.38 6.20 -9.43
N VAL A 467 2.60 7.39 -10.00
CA VAL A 467 3.94 7.99 -10.15
C VAL A 467 4.57 8.19 -8.77
N ILE A 468 3.85 8.83 -7.84
CA ILE A 468 4.37 9.11 -6.49
C ILE A 468 4.65 7.83 -5.71
N SER A 469 3.77 6.83 -5.79
CA SER A 469 3.99 5.53 -5.12
C SER A 469 5.26 4.79 -5.55
N ARG A 470 5.83 5.17 -6.71
CA ARG A 470 7.02 4.53 -7.29
C ARG A 470 8.22 5.46 -7.36
N ALA A 471 8.08 6.76 -7.09
CA ALA A 471 9.12 7.77 -7.32
C ALA A 471 10.46 7.42 -6.63
N PHE A 472 10.43 7.09 -5.34
CA PHE A 472 11.64 6.77 -4.56
C PHE A 472 11.99 5.27 -4.56
N ALA A 473 11.02 4.39 -4.83
CA ALA A 473 11.23 2.94 -4.86
C ALA A 473 11.72 2.43 -6.24
N ALA A 474 11.59 3.24 -7.29
CA ALA A 474 12.07 2.91 -8.62
C ALA A 474 13.59 2.78 -8.61
N ARG A 475 14.08 1.58 -8.92
CA ARG A 475 15.50 1.38 -9.21
C ARG A 475 15.75 1.81 -10.65
N PRO A 476 16.83 2.56 -10.93
CA PRO A 476 17.23 2.81 -12.29
C PRO A 476 17.45 1.45 -12.98
N ARG A 477 16.61 1.14 -13.97
CA ARG A 477 16.99 0.15 -14.98
C ARG A 477 18.24 0.70 -15.65
N ARG A 478 19.19 -0.16 -16.05
CA ARG A 478 20.46 0.27 -16.68
C ARG A 478 20.18 1.41 -17.66
N VAL A 479 20.51 2.64 -17.24
CA VAL A 479 20.34 3.80 -18.09
C VAL A 479 21.49 3.70 -19.07
N GLU A 480 21.18 3.34 -20.32
CA GLU A 480 22.17 3.32 -21.39
C GLU A 480 22.53 4.77 -21.71
N ILE A 481 23.52 5.27 -20.99
CA ILE A 481 24.15 6.54 -21.30
C ILE A 481 24.93 6.32 -22.60
N THR A 482 24.34 6.77 -23.71
CA THR A 482 24.95 6.68 -25.02
C THR A 482 26.04 7.74 -25.13
N PRO A 483 27.28 7.38 -25.51
CA PRO A 483 28.33 8.35 -25.75
C PRO A 483 27.88 9.39 -26.79
N ILE A 484 28.29 10.64 -26.62
CA ILE A 484 28.03 11.69 -27.62
C ILE A 484 29.05 11.52 -28.75
N GLU A 485 28.56 11.41 -29.99
CA GLU A 485 29.43 11.50 -31.17
C GLU A 485 30.07 12.89 -31.22
N THR A 486 31.37 12.95 -30.90
CA THR A 486 32.18 14.15 -31.09
C THR A 486 32.81 14.08 -32.47
N ALA A 487 32.74 15.17 -33.24
CA ALA A 487 33.35 15.23 -34.55
C ALA A 487 34.88 15.29 -34.41
N ASP A 488 35.52 14.12 -34.37
CA ASP A 488 36.95 13.97 -34.67
C ASP A 488 37.11 13.04 -35.88
N VAL A 489 37.33 13.66 -37.04
CA VAL A 489 37.88 13.00 -38.23
C VAL A 489 39.33 12.59 -37.90
N SER A 490 39.53 11.36 -37.44
CA SER A 490 40.54 10.42 -37.95
C SER A 490 40.82 9.28 -36.96
N SER A 491 40.33 8.09 -37.27
CA SER A 491 41.14 6.88 -37.16
C SER A 491 40.93 6.09 -38.45
N ALA A 492 42.02 5.86 -39.16
CA ALA A 492 42.02 5.22 -40.47
C ALA A 492 41.40 3.80 -40.39
N PRO A 493 40.72 3.33 -41.45
CA PRO A 493 40.31 1.93 -41.52
C PRO A 493 41.57 1.05 -41.50
N GLN A 494 41.64 0.10 -40.57
CA GLN A 494 42.59 -1.00 -40.70
C GLN A 494 42.23 -1.78 -41.96
N GLU A 495 43.02 -1.58 -43.02
CA GLU A 495 43.04 -2.47 -44.18
C GLU A 495 43.34 -3.90 -43.68
N THR A 496 42.30 -4.72 -43.66
CA THR A 496 42.46 -6.16 -43.47
C THR A 496 43.06 -6.69 -44.76
N SER A 497 44.38 -6.89 -44.78
CA SER A 497 45.08 -7.53 -45.89
C SER A 497 44.59 -8.97 -46.03
N VAL A 498 43.69 -9.21 -46.97
CA VAL A 498 43.33 -10.54 -47.44
C VAL A 498 44.46 -11.04 -48.34
N GLN A 499 45.30 -11.94 -47.83
CA GLN A 499 46.21 -12.74 -48.66
C GLN A 499 45.45 -13.91 -49.27
N ILE A 500 45.26 -13.87 -50.60
CA ILE A 500 44.90 -15.02 -51.43
C ILE A 500 46.10 -15.43 -52.27
N GLY A 501 46.39 -16.73 -52.25
CA GLY A 501 47.27 -17.45 -53.18
C GLY A 501 48.16 -18.45 -52.43
N GLY A 502 48.23 -19.75 -52.72
CA GLY A 502 47.68 -20.55 -53.80
C GLY A 502 48.54 -21.83 -53.93
N ALA A 503 47.91 -23.00 -53.75
CA ALA A 503 48.25 -24.35 -54.23
C ALA A 503 49.69 -24.91 -54.13
N SER A 504 49.83 -26.05 -53.44
CA SER A 504 50.23 -27.31 -54.09
C SER A 504 49.77 -28.53 -53.28
N GLY A 505 49.27 -29.55 -53.96
CA GLY A 505 48.65 -30.73 -53.34
C GLY A 505 49.64 -31.84 -52.98
N SER A 506 49.20 -32.78 -52.13
CA SER A 506 48.90 -34.15 -52.57
C SER A 506 48.65 -35.09 -51.39
N LYS A 507 47.76 -36.06 -51.66
CA LYS A 507 47.75 -37.45 -51.16
C LYS A 507 47.32 -37.75 -49.71
N LYS A 508 46.09 -38.29 -49.67
CA LYS A 508 45.74 -39.68 -49.29
C LYS A 508 45.93 -40.14 -47.82
N LYS A 509 44.75 -40.50 -47.28
CA LYS A 509 44.37 -41.79 -46.66
C LYS A 509 44.74 -42.08 -45.19
N ARG A 510 43.66 -42.52 -44.52
CA ARG A 510 43.48 -43.61 -43.54
C ARG A 510 43.42 -43.26 -42.04
N ARG A 511 42.17 -43.24 -41.55
CA ARG A 511 41.49 -44.26 -40.71
C ARG A 511 42.07 -44.58 -39.31
N ARG A 512 41.13 -44.55 -38.36
CA ARG A 512 41.05 -45.18 -37.01
C ARG A 512 41.87 -44.46 -35.94
N ARG A 513 41.33 -44.25 -34.73
CA ARG A 513 40.34 -45.05 -34.00
C ARG A 513 39.44 -44.17 -33.15
#